data_AF-A0A965B1E9-F1
#
_entry.id   AF-A0A965B1E9-F1
#
_cell.length_a   1.000
_cell.length_b   1.000
_cell.length_c   1.000
_cell.angle_alpha   90.00
_cell.angle_beta   90.00
_cell.angle_gamma   90.00
#
_symmetry.space_group_name_H-M   'P 1'
#
loop_
_entity.id
_entity.type
_entity.pdbx_description
1 polymer ?
#
loop_
_entity_poly.entity_id
_entity_poly.type
_entity_poly.pdbx_seq_one_letter_code
_entity_poly.pdbx_strand_id
1 'polypeptide(L)'
;HPPGKPERQRTEHFGSIRAPAVFIQGTSDPFGTPAELRTATVRIPGPVHIIEVQGARHDLATRLPAVATLAADAALQLGGSS
;
A
#
# COMPACT_ATOMS: atom_id res chain seq x y z
N HIS A 1 8.50 -7.31 3.89
CA HIS A 1 9.64 -8.27 3.93
C HIS A 1 9.34 -9.34 4.98
N PRO A 2 10.08 -10.47 5.11
CA PRO A 2 9.91 -11.36 6.26
C PRO A 2 10.19 -10.62 7.59
N PRO A 3 9.54 -11.01 8.70
CA PRO A 3 9.90 -10.48 10.02
C PRO A 3 11.39 -10.66 10.30
N GLY A 4 12.05 -9.60 10.78
CA GLY A 4 13.48 -9.61 11.10
C GLY A 4 14.46 -9.61 9.91
N LYS A 5 13.97 -9.49 8.67
CA LYS A 5 14.81 -9.42 7.45
C LYS A 5 14.42 -8.26 6.53
N PRO A 6 14.52 -6.99 6.98
CA PRO A 6 14.11 -5.82 6.20
C PRO A 6 14.80 -5.70 4.83
N GLU A 7 16.03 -6.20 4.71
CA GLU A 7 16.83 -6.22 3.49
C GLU A 7 16.24 -7.11 2.38
N ARG A 8 15.35 -8.05 2.73
CA ARG A 8 14.70 -8.97 1.78
C ARG A 8 13.30 -8.47 1.39
N GLN A 9 13.25 -7.36 0.66
CA GLN A 9 12.01 -6.83 0.10
C GLN A 9 11.40 -7.77 -0.94
N ARG A 10 10.08 -7.99 -0.88
CA ARG A 10 9.33 -8.84 -1.81
C ARG A 10 8.65 -8.00 -2.90
N THR A 11 9.45 -7.24 -3.64
CA THR A 11 8.96 -6.15 -4.51
C THR A 11 9.43 -6.30 -5.96
N GLU A 12 10.10 -7.41 -6.29
CA GLU A 12 10.61 -7.71 -7.63
C GLU A 12 9.51 -7.66 -8.70
N HIS A 13 8.30 -8.13 -8.35
CA HIS A 13 7.16 -8.15 -9.25
C HIS A 13 6.52 -6.77 -9.50
N PHE A 14 6.90 -5.71 -8.79
CA PHE A 14 6.25 -4.40 -8.92
C PHE A 14 6.40 -3.84 -10.35
N GLY A 15 7.53 -4.12 -11.01
CA GLY A 15 7.80 -3.69 -12.38
C GLY A 15 6.87 -4.29 -13.44
N SER A 16 6.11 -5.34 -13.13
CA SER A 16 5.13 -5.93 -14.04
C SER A 16 3.70 -5.42 -13.81
N ILE A 17 3.43 -4.70 -12.72
CA ILE A 17 2.10 -4.17 -12.40
C ILE A 17 1.80 -3.00 -13.35
N ARG A 18 0.82 -3.18 -14.24
CA ARG A 18 0.35 -2.12 -15.16
C ARG A 18 -1.00 -1.53 -14.74
N ALA A 19 -1.80 -2.30 -14.01
CA ALA A 19 -3.09 -1.85 -13.52
C ALA A 19 -2.92 -0.73 -12.48
N PRO A 20 -3.91 0.19 -12.36
CA PRO A 20 -3.97 1.09 -11.22
C PRO A 20 -3.99 0.30 -9.91
N ALA A 21 -3.21 0.74 -8.93
CA ALA A 21 -3.03 0.05 -7.66
C ALA A 21 -3.25 0.98 -6.47
N VAL A 22 -4.06 0.52 -5.50
CA VAL A 22 -4.21 1.16 -4.20
C VAL A 22 -3.50 0.30 -3.16
N PHE A 23 -2.63 0.93 -2.37
CA PHE A 23 -2.03 0.32 -1.19
C PHE A 23 -2.56 1.02 0.07
N ILE A 24 -2.80 0.23 1.11
CA ILE A 24 -3.19 0.75 2.43
C ILE A 24 -2.14 0.31 3.43
N GLN A 25 -1.61 1.25 4.19
CA GLN A 25 -0.52 0.99 5.12
C GLN A 25 -0.78 1.64 6.48
N GLY A 26 -0.64 0.85 7.54
CA GLY A 26 -0.67 1.38 8.91
C GLY A 26 0.63 2.09 9.23
N THR A 27 0.58 3.28 9.84
CA THR A 27 1.81 4.03 10.15
C THR A 27 2.63 3.40 11.29
N SER A 28 2.03 2.49 12.05
CA SER A 28 2.65 1.78 13.16
C SER A 28 2.95 0.30 12.82
N ASP A 29 2.89 -0.10 11.55
CA ASP A 29 3.17 -1.49 11.12
C ASP A 29 4.63 -1.90 11.42
N PRO A 30 4.88 -2.96 12.21
CA PRO A 30 6.24 -3.43 12.53
C PRO A 30 6.92 -4.19 11.38
N PHE A 31 6.22 -4.49 10.30
CA PHE A 31 6.69 -5.31 9.17
C PHE A 31 6.97 -4.50 7.90
N GLY A 32 6.79 -3.19 7.95
CA GLY A 32 7.12 -2.28 6.88
C GLY A 32 6.56 -0.89 7.15
N THR A 33 7.31 0.12 6.77
CA THR A 33 6.93 1.53 6.96
C THR A 33 6.26 2.11 5.72
N PRO A 34 5.49 3.20 5.86
CA PRO A 34 5.00 3.94 4.70
C PRO A 34 6.12 4.43 3.77
N ALA A 35 7.28 4.79 4.32
CA ALA A 35 8.44 5.23 3.54
C ALA A 35 9.04 4.10 2.67
N GLU A 36 9.18 2.90 3.23
CA GLU A 36 9.62 1.72 2.47
C GLU A 36 8.63 1.38 1.36
N LEU A 37 7.32 1.45 1.65
CA LEU A 37 6.28 1.22 0.66
C LEU A 37 6.35 2.23 -0.48
N ARG A 38 6.43 3.54 -0.18
CA ARG A 38 6.57 4.62 -1.18
C ARG A 38 7.79 4.40 -2.07
N THR A 39 8.92 4.05 -1.47
CA THR A 39 10.15 3.74 -2.21
C THR A 39 9.96 2.55 -3.14
N ALA A 40 9.30 1.49 -2.66
CA ALA A 40 9.08 0.30 -3.44
C ALA A 40 8.15 0.54 -4.64
N THR A 41 7.05 1.28 -4.44
CA THR A 41 6.02 1.53 -5.45
C THR A 41 6.48 2.39 -6.62
N VAL A 42 7.60 3.10 -6.52
CA VAL A 42 8.21 3.83 -7.67
C VAL A 42 8.48 2.89 -8.86
N ARG A 43 8.65 1.60 -8.61
CA ARG A 43 8.85 0.60 -9.67
C ARG A 43 7.57 0.22 -10.42
N ILE A 44 6.40 0.62 -9.94
CA ILE A 44 5.12 0.33 -10.60
C ILE A 44 4.90 1.38 -11.69
N PRO A 45 4.85 1.00 -12.97
CA PRO A 45 4.61 1.95 -14.07
C PRO A 45 3.16 2.40 -14.19
N GLY A 46 2.21 1.68 -13.58
CA GLY A 46 0.80 2.10 -13.50
C GLY A 46 0.54 3.15 -12.42
N PRO A 47 -0.66 3.77 -12.40
CA PRO A 47 -1.04 4.70 -11.34
C PRO A 47 -1.02 4.03 -9.97
N VAL A 48 -0.43 4.71 -8.98
CA VAL A 48 -0.39 4.23 -7.59
C VAL A 48 -0.97 5.25 -6.65
N HIS A 49 -1.82 4.80 -5.74
CA HIS A 49 -2.25 5.58 -4.58
C HIS A 49 -1.91 4.83 -3.29
N ILE A 50 -1.41 5.57 -2.29
CA ILE A 50 -1.06 5.01 -0.98
C ILE A 50 -1.89 5.75 0.08
N ILE A 51 -2.68 4.98 0.82
CA ILE A 51 -3.49 5.45 1.95
C ILE A 51 -2.76 5.07 3.23
N GLU A 52 -2.39 6.07 4.03
CA GLU A 52 -1.76 5.86 5.33
C GLU A 52 -2.79 5.95 6.45
N VAL A 53 -2.89 4.90 7.27
CA VAL A 53 -3.82 4.85 8.40
C VAL A 53 -3.07 5.15 9.69
N GLN A 54 -3.25 6.37 10.18
CA GLN A 54 -2.55 6.89 11.36
C GLN A 54 -2.81 6.03 12.60
N GLY A 55 -1.72 5.58 13.23
CA GLY A 55 -1.71 4.75 14.44
C GLY A 55 -2.04 3.27 14.22
N ALA A 56 -2.44 2.86 13.02
CA ALA A 56 -2.80 1.48 12.74
C ALA A 56 -1.57 0.57 12.59
N ARG A 57 -1.71 -0.68 13.01
CA ARG A 57 -0.74 -1.76 12.84
C ARG A 57 -1.05 -2.53 11.55
N HIS A 58 -0.29 -3.58 11.29
CA HIS A 58 -0.41 -4.45 10.11
C HIS A 58 -1.83 -4.98 9.85
N ASP A 59 -2.60 -5.25 10.90
CA ASP A 59 -3.95 -5.81 10.81
C ASP A 59 -5.03 -4.80 10.42
N LEU A 60 -4.73 -3.49 10.51
CA LEU A 60 -5.68 -2.39 10.35
C LEU A 60 -6.97 -2.55 11.18
N ALA A 61 -6.96 -3.41 12.20
CA ALA A 61 -8.18 -4.01 12.79
C ALA A 61 -9.11 -2.97 13.40
N THR A 62 -8.55 -1.92 13.98
CA THR A 62 -9.30 -0.83 14.64
C THR A 62 -10.08 0.05 13.67
N ARG A 63 -9.85 -0.06 12.35
CA ARG A 63 -10.47 0.81 11.34
C ARG A 63 -11.00 0.08 10.09
N LEU A 64 -11.19 -1.24 10.15
CA LEU A 64 -11.50 -2.07 8.98
C LEU A 64 -12.65 -1.57 8.09
N PRO A 65 -13.83 -1.15 8.62
CA PRO A 65 -14.90 -0.66 7.75
C PRO A 65 -14.52 0.62 7.01
N ALA A 66 -13.89 1.57 7.69
CA ALA A 66 -13.44 2.82 7.10
C ALA A 66 -12.32 2.59 6.06
N VAL A 67 -11.42 1.66 6.36
CA VAL A 67 -10.34 1.24 5.45
C VAL A 67 -10.90 0.67 4.15
N ALA A 68 -11.91 -0.20 4.22
CA ALA A 68 -12.52 -0.80 3.05
C ALA A 68 -13.20 0.25 2.14
N THR A 69 -13.94 1.18 2.73
CA THR A 69 -14.56 2.29 1.98
C THR A 69 -13.50 3.17 1.31
N LEU A 70 -12.47 3.60 2.05
CA LEU A 70 -11.39 4.41 1.49
C LEU A 70 -10.67 3.73 0.33
N ALA A 71 -10.45 2.41 0.44
CA ALA A 71 -9.83 1.62 -0.62
C ALA A 71 -10.68 1.60 -1.89
N ALA A 72 -11.98 1.36 -1.74
CA ALA A 72 -12.92 1.29 -2.85
C ALA A 72 -13.03 2.64 -3.58
N ASP A 73 -13.19 3.73 -2.82
CA ASP A 73 -13.28 5.08 -3.39
C ASP A 73 -12.00 5.45 -4.15
N ALA A 74 -10.82 5.18 -3.58
CA ALA A 74 -9.55 5.43 -4.24
C ALA A 74 -9.37 4.60 -5.51
N ALA A 75 -9.81 3.34 -5.51
CA ALA A 75 -9.74 2.48 -6.68
C ALA A 75 -10.65 2.98 -7.81
N LEU A 76 -11.87 3.42 -7.48
CA LEU A 76 -12.81 3.99 -8.45
C LEU A 76 -12.25 5.29 -9.06
N GLN A 77 -11.64 6.16 -8.26
CA GLN A 77 -11.02 7.40 -8.74
C GLN A 77 -9.82 7.13 -9.66
N LEU A 78 -8.97 6.17 -9.31
CA LEU A 78 -7.82 5.78 -10.13
C LEU A 78 -8.21 5.12 -11.46
N GLY A 79 -9.29 4.34 -11.48
CA GLY A 79 -9.79 3.68 -12.69
C GLY A 79 -10.64 4.58 -13.60
N GLY A 80 -11.30 5.61 -13.03
CA GLY A 80 -12.14 6.54 -13.79
C GLY A 80 -11.41 7.74 -14.40
N SER A 81 -10.11 7.88 -14.13
CA SER A 81 -9.27 8.94 -14.71
C SER A 81 -8.79 8.52 -16.11
N SER A 82 -9.65 8.65 -17.12
CA SER A 82 -9.32 8.51 -18.54
C SER A 82 -9.86 9.68 -19.34
#